data_AF-A0AAE2W422-F1
#
_entry.id   AF-A0AAE2W422-F1
#
_cell.length_a   1.000
_cell.length_b   1.000
_cell.length_c   1.000
_cell.angle_alpha   90.00
_cell.angle_beta   90.00
_cell.angle_gamma   90.00
#
_symmetry.space_group_name_H-M   'P 1'
#
loop_
_entity.id
_entity.type
_entity.pdbx_description
1 polymer ?
#
loop_
_entity_poly.entity_id
_entity_poly.type
_entity_poly.pdbx_seq_one_letter_code
_entity_poly.pdbx_strand_id
1 'polypeptide(L)'
;MLGVTSSTIWYVDATEPVGVLRGAIPDRESARALAATLHPGLDVTYLGDEPLSDAVKPEPGEVVVGRYPGVAVVRTGEALPPTPSTLVEHWIRPTGATHTYLSSSTVHTAAGSWGAFAHWEDGELKRSFSATPVHIIEDLGLPQVWERPYWAGEHPAPPVMDVLPDPQTLPFDPGAFAEAAPAAWLGDDLDLSSITVCRFAVHPTGQVPESVRRAQERLRAEQARAEQLRAEQARPEQAARPPRRSLFARLFRRER
;
A
#
# COMPACT_ATOMS: atom_id res chain seq x y z
N MET A 1 1.82 -19.30 14.55
CA MET A 1 1.60 -17.88 14.24
C MET A 1 1.45 -17.81 12.74
N LEU A 2 0.26 -17.44 12.23
CA LEU A 2 0.09 -17.23 10.79
C LEU A 2 1.14 -16.19 10.36
N GLY A 3 1.72 -16.38 9.17
CA GLY A 3 2.80 -15.54 8.66
C GLY A 3 2.43 -14.07 8.59
N VAL A 4 3.35 -13.25 8.07
CA VAL A 4 3.08 -11.82 7.83
C VAL A 4 1.81 -11.66 6.99
N THR A 5 0.82 -10.98 7.53
CA THR A 5 -0.46 -10.67 6.87
C THR A 5 -0.47 -9.24 6.38
N SER A 6 -0.88 -9.00 5.14
CA SER A 6 -1.27 -7.67 4.66
C SER A 6 -2.79 -7.65 4.46
N SER A 7 -3.47 -6.69 5.09
CA SER A 7 -4.92 -6.51 4.90
C SER A 7 -5.19 -5.23 4.15
N THR A 8 -5.98 -5.31 3.09
CA THR A 8 -6.41 -4.17 2.28
C THR A 8 -7.94 -4.07 2.35
N ILE A 9 -8.43 -2.89 2.69
CA ILE A 9 -9.85 -2.56 2.68
C ILE A 9 -10.10 -1.48 1.63
N TRP A 10 -11.12 -1.68 0.81
CA TRP A 10 -11.60 -0.73 -0.17
C TRP A 10 -12.99 -0.24 0.22
N TYR A 11 -13.21 1.07 0.19
CA TYR A 11 -14.52 1.70 0.35
C TYR A 11 -14.90 2.34 -0.99
N VAL A 12 -16.03 1.93 -1.57
CA VAL A 12 -16.35 2.21 -2.97
C VAL A 12 -17.80 2.67 -3.12
N ASP A 13 -17.95 3.88 -3.66
CA ASP A 13 -19.20 4.48 -4.13
C ASP A 13 -19.17 4.74 -5.65
N ALA A 14 -17.97 4.75 -6.24
CA ALA A 14 -17.79 5.02 -7.66
C ALA A 14 -18.36 3.89 -8.52
N THR A 15 -19.11 4.24 -9.56
CA THR A 15 -19.63 3.28 -10.55
C THR A 15 -18.52 2.66 -11.41
N GLU A 16 -17.40 3.37 -11.60
CA GLU A 16 -16.26 2.94 -12.41
C GLU A 16 -14.95 3.20 -11.62
N PRO A 17 -14.62 2.35 -10.62
CA PRO A 17 -13.51 2.60 -9.69
C PRO A 17 -12.16 2.70 -10.37
N VAL A 18 -11.87 1.83 -11.34
CA VAL A 18 -10.59 1.83 -12.08
C VAL A 18 -10.40 3.14 -12.85
N GLY A 19 -11.45 3.64 -13.51
CA GLY A 19 -11.43 4.93 -14.19
C GLY A 19 -11.10 6.11 -13.25
N VAL A 20 -11.65 6.09 -12.03
CA VAL A 20 -11.35 7.11 -10.99
C VAL A 20 -9.90 7.04 -10.52
N LEU A 21 -9.37 5.84 -10.32
CA LEU A 21 -8.03 5.65 -9.74
C LEU A 21 -6.90 5.95 -10.73
N ARG A 22 -7.16 5.80 -12.03
CA ARG A 22 -6.15 5.93 -13.08
C ARG A 22 -5.55 7.34 -13.13
N GLY A 23 -4.30 7.46 -12.69
CA GLY A 23 -3.54 8.73 -12.69
C GLY A 23 -4.03 9.74 -11.65
N ALA A 24 -4.89 9.32 -10.72
CA ALA A 24 -5.38 10.19 -9.67
C ALA A 24 -4.32 10.39 -8.57
N ILE A 25 -4.31 11.61 -8.03
CA ILE A 25 -3.48 11.97 -6.88
C ILE A 25 -4.36 11.86 -5.63
N PRO A 26 -3.91 11.20 -4.55
CA PRO A 26 -4.70 11.05 -3.35
C PRO A 26 -4.91 12.41 -2.66
N ASP A 27 -6.11 12.63 -2.13
CA ASP A 27 -6.36 13.73 -1.21
C ASP A 27 -5.75 13.38 0.16
N ARG A 28 -4.57 13.95 0.43
CA ARG A 28 -3.80 13.69 1.65
C ARG A 28 -4.54 14.11 2.92
N GLU A 29 -5.28 15.22 2.91
CA GLU A 29 -6.00 15.70 4.10
C GLU A 29 -7.17 14.77 4.41
N SER A 30 -7.94 14.40 3.40
CA SER A 30 -9.00 13.40 3.54
C SER A 30 -8.45 12.03 3.96
N ALA A 31 -7.29 11.62 3.42
CA ALA A 31 -6.63 10.36 3.79
C ALA A 31 -6.19 10.36 5.25
N ARG A 32 -5.63 11.47 5.74
CA ARG A 32 -5.28 11.66 7.15
C ARG A 32 -6.51 11.61 8.05
N ALA A 33 -7.61 12.25 7.62
CA ALA A 33 -8.87 12.23 8.37
C ALA A 33 -9.41 10.80 8.50
N LEU A 34 -9.41 10.02 7.41
CA LEU A 34 -9.81 8.61 7.45
C LEU A 34 -8.91 7.78 8.37
N ALA A 35 -7.58 7.96 8.30
CA ALA A 35 -6.66 7.28 9.21
C ALA A 35 -6.98 7.61 10.69
N ALA A 36 -7.35 8.85 11.01
CA ALA A 36 -7.74 9.25 12.36
C ALA A 36 -9.10 8.67 12.79
N THR A 37 -10.06 8.58 11.86
CA THR A 37 -11.36 7.93 12.11
C THR A 37 -11.20 6.45 12.44
N LEU A 38 -10.30 5.76 11.75
CA LEU A 38 -10.03 4.33 11.97
C LEU A 38 -9.30 4.04 13.29
N HIS A 39 -8.54 5.01 13.80
CA HIS A 39 -7.73 4.86 15.00
C HIS A 39 -8.09 5.94 16.05
N PRO A 40 -9.29 5.86 16.64
CA PRO A 40 -9.79 6.89 17.54
C PRO A 40 -8.88 7.07 18.75
N GLY A 41 -8.51 8.32 19.04
CA GLY A 41 -7.67 8.68 20.18
C GLY A 41 -6.16 8.56 19.95
N LEU A 42 -5.72 8.23 18.74
CA LEU A 42 -4.30 8.25 18.36
C LEU A 42 -3.98 9.46 17.47
N ASP A 43 -2.74 9.93 17.57
CA ASP A 43 -2.18 10.92 16.67
C ASP A 43 -1.79 10.24 15.34
N VAL A 44 -2.07 10.93 14.23
CA VAL A 44 -1.73 10.49 12.88
C VAL A 44 -0.66 11.41 12.31
N THR A 45 0.51 10.86 11.97
CA THR A 45 1.65 11.60 11.41
C THR A 45 1.98 11.09 10.02
N TYR A 46 2.06 11.99 9.04
CA TYR A 46 2.40 11.66 7.65
C TYR A 46 3.87 11.22 7.50
N LEU A 47 4.11 10.15 6.73
CA LEU A 47 5.43 9.56 6.53
C LEU A 47 5.95 9.66 5.09
N GLY A 48 5.07 9.85 4.11
CA GLY A 48 5.41 9.90 2.69
C GLY A 48 4.26 9.42 1.80
N ASP A 49 4.44 9.61 0.50
CA ASP A 49 3.58 9.04 -0.54
C ASP A 49 4.36 7.90 -1.22
N GLU A 50 3.68 6.84 -1.62
CA GLU A 50 4.27 5.70 -2.33
C GLU A 50 3.22 5.02 -3.24
N PRO A 51 3.64 4.25 -4.24
CA PRO A 51 2.72 3.37 -4.97
C PRO A 51 2.09 2.31 -4.06
N LEU A 52 0.81 1.96 -4.28
CA LEU A 52 0.13 0.91 -3.51
C LEU A 52 0.77 -0.47 -3.70
N SER A 53 1.43 -0.71 -4.85
CA SER A 53 2.26 -1.90 -5.09
C SER A 53 3.46 -2.00 -4.14
N ASP A 54 4.04 -0.86 -3.74
CA ASP A 54 5.25 -0.79 -2.91
C ASP A 54 4.88 -0.79 -1.42
N ALA A 55 3.67 -0.36 -1.10
CA ALA A 55 3.05 -0.45 0.20
C ALA A 55 2.65 -1.90 0.58
N VAL A 56 3.50 -2.89 0.34
CA VAL A 56 3.17 -4.31 0.55
C VAL A 56 2.87 -4.61 2.02
N LYS A 57 3.64 -4.00 2.93
CA LYS A 57 3.51 -4.24 4.37
C LYS A 57 3.81 -2.98 5.20
N PRO A 58 2.78 -2.35 5.79
CA PRO A 58 3.00 -1.33 6.81
C PRO A 58 3.73 -1.91 8.04
N GLU A 59 4.64 -1.14 8.65
CA GLU A 59 5.22 -1.52 9.95
C GLU A 59 4.14 -1.48 11.05
N PRO A 60 4.34 -2.14 12.21
CA PRO A 60 3.43 -1.97 13.34
C PRO A 60 3.27 -0.50 13.73
N GLY A 61 2.02 -0.04 13.84
CA GLY A 61 1.71 1.38 14.06
C GLY A 61 1.79 2.24 12.80
N GLU A 62 1.82 1.64 11.60
CA GLU A 62 1.66 2.34 10.34
C GLU A 62 0.39 1.89 9.62
N VAL A 63 -0.22 2.83 8.91
CA VAL A 63 -1.35 2.60 8.02
C VAL A 63 -1.10 3.34 6.70
N VAL A 64 -1.50 2.72 5.61
CA VAL A 64 -1.41 3.32 4.27
C VAL A 64 -2.84 3.61 3.81
N VAL A 65 -3.09 4.85 3.39
CA VAL A 65 -4.43 5.32 3.02
C VAL A 65 -4.39 6.12 1.72
N GLY A 66 -5.27 5.78 0.78
CA GLY A 66 -5.56 6.58 -0.41
C GLY A 66 -7.01 7.04 -0.39
N ARG A 67 -7.25 8.31 -0.71
CA ARG A 67 -8.60 8.88 -0.87
C ARG A 67 -8.74 9.53 -2.25
N TYR A 68 -9.77 9.12 -2.96
CA TYR A 68 -10.11 9.56 -4.31
C TYR A 68 -11.62 9.82 -4.40
N PRO A 69 -12.11 10.47 -5.46
CA PRO A 69 -13.55 10.69 -5.66
C PRO A 69 -14.34 9.36 -5.68
N GLY A 70 -15.07 9.06 -4.59
CA GLY A 70 -15.89 7.85 -4.49
C GLY A 70 -15.12 6.54 -4.30
N VAL A 71 -13.79 6.59 -4.08
CA VAL A 71 -12.99 5.40 -3.77
C VAL A 71 -12.00 5.74 -2.65
N ALA A 72 -11.88 4.83 -1.69
CA ALA A 72 -10.82 4.87 -0.70
C ALA A 72 -10.19 3.50 -0.53
N VAL A 73 -8.90 3.49 -0.27
CA VAL A 73 -8.14 2.27 0.02
C VAL A 73 -7.40 2.46 1.33
N VAL A 74 -7.43 1.45 2.17
CA VAL A 74 -6.70 1.38 3.43
C VAL A 74 -5.95 0.08 3.47
N ARG A 75 -4.65 0.13 3.67
CA ARG A 75 -3.83 -1.04 3.92
C ARG A 75 -3.21 -0.94 5.31
N THR A 76 -3.38 -2.01 6.09
CA THR A 76 -2.92 -2.08 7.48
C THR A 76 -2.10 -3.34 7.72
N GLY A 77 -1.09 -3.20 8.57
CA GLY A 77 -0.35 -4.33 9.16
C GLY A 77 -1.00 -4.88 10.43
N GLU A 78 -2.11 -4.29 10.87
CA GLU A 78 -2.88 -4.78 12.02
C GLU A 78 -3.52 -6.15 11.72
N ALA A 79 -3.54 -6.99 12.75
CA ALA A 79 -4.15 -8.31 12.66
C ALA A 79 -5.68 -8.20 12.69
N LEU A 80 -6.28 -8.08 11.52
CA LEU A 80 -7.72 -8.22 11.35
C LEU A 80 -8.17 -9.66 11.65
N PRO A 81 -9.43 -9.87 12.07
CA PRO A 81 -9.89 -11.20 12.47
C PRO A 81 -9.82 -12.19 11.29
N PRO A 82 -9.42 -13.45 11.54
CA PRO A 82 -9.42 -14.48 10.51
C PRO A 82 -10.83 -14.88 10.05
N THR A 83 -11.86 -14.42 10.78
CA THR A 83 -13.29 -14.49 10.44
C THR A 83 -13.77 -13.09 10.06
N PRO A 84 -13.68 -12.67 8.78
CA PRO A 84 -14.04 -11.32 8.38
C PRO A 84 -15.43 -10.86 8.83
N SER A 85 -16.41 -11.76 8.95
CA SER A 85 -17.76 -11.44 9.45
C SER A 85 -17.79 -10.80 10.85
N THR A 86 -16.74 -11.02 11.64
CA THR A 86 -16.57 -10.48 13.00
C THR A 86 -15.81 -9.15 13.04
N LEU A 87 -15.46 -8.59 11.88
CA LEU A 87 -14.82 -7.29 11.77
C LEU A 87 -15.71 -6.22 12.44
N VAL A 88 -15.09 -5.34 13.20
CA VAL A 88 -15.82 -4.31 13.96
C VAL A 88 -16.29 -3.18 13.05
N GLU A 89 -17.48 -2.64 13.34
CA GLU A 89 -18.22 -1.69 12.48
C GLU A 89 -17.39 -0.49 12.00
N HIS A 90 -16.50 0.05 12.84
CA HIS A 90 -15.70 1.23 12.46
C HIS A 90 -14.72 0.96 11.31
N TRP A 91 -14.33 -0.29 11.05
CA TRP A 91 -13.58 -0.69 9.86
C TRP A 91 -14.49 -0.98 8.67
N ILE A 92 -15.76 -1.33 8.89
CA ILE A 92 -16.72 -1.64 7.82
C ILE A 92 -17.26 -0.35 7.21
N ARG A 93 -17.63 0.65 8.02
CA ARG A 93 -18.28 1.90 7.53
C ARG A 93 -17.69 3.19 8.09
N PRO A 94 -16.38 3.45 7.98
CA PRO A 94 -15.80 4.73 8.41
C PRO A 94 -16.21 5.92 7.52
N THR A 95 -16.63 5.66 6.27
CA THR A 95 -16.80 6.70 5.24
C THR A 95 -18.24 6.81 4.73
N GLY A 96 -19.13 5.91 5.16
CA GLY A 96 -20.50 5.81 4.66
C GLY A 96 -20.63 5.21 3.26
N ALA A 97 -19.55 4.66 2.69
CA ALA A 97 -19.59 4.06 1.36
C ALA A 97 -20.60 2.90 1.24
N THR A 98 -21.21 2.76 0.07
CA THR A 98 -22.15 1.69 -0.26
C THR A 98 -21.46 0.34 -0.26
N HIS A 99 -20.26 0.22 -0.84
CA HIS A 99 -19.53 -1.05 -0.83
C HIS A 99 -18.25 -0.97 0.00
N THR A 100 -18.05 -1.98 0.85
CA THR A 100 -16.79 -2.21 1.55
C THR A 100 -16.27 -3.59 1.19
N TYR A 101 -15.03 -3.65 0.73
CA TYR A 101 -14.34 -4.88 0.36
C TYR A 101 -13.10 -5.06 1.23
N LEU A 102 -12.96 -6.22 1.87
CA LEU A 102 -11.75 -6.62 2.57
C LEU A 102 -11.08 -7.73 1.77
N SER A 103 -9.76 -7.66 1.65
CA SER A 103 -8.91 -8.79 1.25
C SER A 103 -7.68 -8.83 2.14
N SER A 104 -7.34 -10.02 2.60
CA SER A 104 -6.20 -10.29 3.46
C SER A 104 -5.54 -11.60 3.03
N SER A 105 -4.22 -11.62 2.99
CA SER A 105 -3.47 -12.83 2.70
C SER A 105 -2.17 -12.88 3.50
N THR A 106 -1.65 -14.09 3.70
CA THR A 106 -0.27 -14.29 4.14
C THR A 106 0.63 -14.60 2.95
N VAL A 107 1.93 -14.30 3.10
CA VAL A 107 2.95 -14.77 2.16
C VAL A 107 2.83 -16.29 1.93
N HIS A 108 2.89 -16.72 0.67
CA HIS A 108 2.85 -18.13 0.30
C HIS A 108 4.07 -18.89 0.87
N THR A 109 3.81 -20.02 1.51
CA THR A 109 4.84 -20.90 2.08
C THR A 109 4.71 -22.33 1.52
N ALA A 110 5.63 -23.23 1.87
CA ALA A 110 5.51 -24.65 1.51
C ALA A 110 4.24 -25.33 2.05
N ALA A 111 3.63 -24.78 3.11
CA ALA A 111 2.34 -25.24 3.63
C ALA A 111 1.14 -24.53 2.97
N GLY A 112 1.38 -23.78 1.89
CA GLY A 112 0.46 -22.86 1.23
C GLY A 112 0.31 -21.53 1.97
N SER A 113 -0.73 -20.78 1.61
CA SER A 113 -1.08 -19.48 2.19
C SER A 113 -2.45 -19.51 2.87
N TRP A 114 -2.65 -18.64 3.85
CA TRP A 114 -3.98 -18.24 4.30
C TRP A 114 -4.46 -17.06 3.45
N GLY A 115 -5.76 -17.05 3.14
CA GLY A 115 -6.42 -15.93 2.50
C GLY A 115 -7.84 -15.76 3.00
N ALA A 116 -8.27 -14.51 3.06
CA ALA A 116 -9.62 -14.13 3.45
C ALA A 116 -10.08 -12.91 2.65
N PHE A 117 -11.36 -12.89 2.33
CA PHE A 117 -12.00 -11.72 1.73
C PHE A 117 -13.44 -11.59 2.23
N ALA A 118 -13.95 -10.37 2.21
CA ALA A 118 -15.34 -10.11 2.52
C ALA A 118 -15.88 -8.89 1.80
N HIS A 119 -17.19 -8.90 1.57
CA HIS A 119 -17.94 -7.85 0.93
C HIS A 119 -19.13 -7.48 1.79
N TRP A 120 -19.22 -6.19 2.12
CA TRP A 120 -20.39 -5.57 2.72
C TRP A 120 -21.01 -4.58 1.75
N GLU A 121 -22.33 -4.52 1.75
CA GLU A 121 -23.12 -3.52 1.04
C GLU A 121 -24.02 -2.80 2.06
N ASP A 122 -23.87 -1.48 2.16
CA ASP A 122 -24.51 -0.62 3.16
C ASP A 122 -24.30 -1.09 4.62
N GLY A 123 -23.18 -1.78 4.87
CA GLY A 123 -22.85 -2.39 6.17
C GLY A 123 -23.34 -3.81 6.36
N GLU A 124 -24.19 -4.32 5.49
CA GLU A 124 -24.70 -5.69 5.56
C GLU A 124 -23.71 -6.64 4.88
N LEU A 125 -23.31 -7.70 5.58
CA LEU A 125 -22.41 -8.70 5.03
C LEU A 125 -23.10 -9.49 3.90
N LYS A 126 -22.53 -9.45 2.69
CA LYS A 126 -23.05 -10.16 1.51
C LYS A 126 -22.28 -11.44 1.21
N ARG A 127 -20.97 -11.41 1.39
CA ARG A 127 -20.06 -12.54 1.15
C ARG A 127 -18.89 -12.47 2.11
N SER A 128 -18.51 -13.59 2.71
CA SER A 128 -17.27 -13.72 3.46
C SER A 128 -16.64 -15.09 3.25
N PHE A 129 -15.35 -15.12 3.00
CA PHE A 129 -14.57 -16.34 2.87
C PHE A 129 -13.25 -16.20 3.60
N SER A 130 -12.80 -17.27 4.27
CA SER A 130 -11.48 -17.37 4.89
C SER A 130 -11.06 -18.81 4.95
N ALA A 131 -9.85 -19.12 4.51
CA ALA A 131 -9.35 -20.48 4.51
C ALA A 131 -7.82 -20.57 4.56
N THR A 132 -7.34 -21.69 5.08
CA THR A 132 -6.03 -22.26 4.77
C THR A 132 -6.23 -23.36 3.72
N PRO A 133 -5.16 -23.91 3.11
CA PRO A 133 -5.31 -24.88 2.03
C PRO A 133 -6.11 -26.12 2.44
N VAL A 134 -6.09 -26.51 3.71
CA VAL A 134 -6.76 -27.73 4.22
C VAL A 134 -7.94 -27.44 5.14
N HIS A 135 -8.27 -26.16 5.39
CA HIS A 135 -9.32 -25.80 6.33
C HIS A 135 -10.02 -24.50 5.95
N ILE A 136 -11.33 -24.58 5.69
CA ILE A 136 -12.21 -23.42 5.57
C ILE A 136 -12.57 -22.94 6.98
N ILE A 137 -12.18 -21.71 7.30
CA ILE A 137 -12.44 -21.04 8.58
C ILE A 137 -13.81 -20.36 8.53
N GLU A 138 -14.13 -19.72 7.41
CA GLU A 138 -15.39 -19.02 7.18
C GLU A 138 -15.82 -19.16 5.73
N ASP A 139 -17.09 -19.45 5.50
CA ASP A 139 -17.72 -19.43 4.17
C ASP A 139 -19.20 -19.04 4.33
N LEU A 140 -19.47 -17.74 4.20
CA LEU A 140 -20.79 -17.14 4.40
C LEU A 140 -21.22 -16.38 3.15
N GLY A 141 -22.53 -16.35 2.91
CA GLY A 141 -23.12 -15.77 1.70
C GLY A 141 -23.05 -16.70 0.49
N LEU A 142 -23.58 -16.24 -0.65
CA LEU A 142 -23.56 -17.01 -1.89
C LEU A 142 -22.25 -16.74 -2.64
N PRO A 143 -21.52 -17.77 -3.10
CA PRO A 143 -20.37 -17.58 -3.98
C PRO A 143 -20.72 -16.76 -5.22
N GLN A 144 -19.84 -15.83 -5.56
CA GLN A 144 -19.99 -14.95 -6.72
C GLN A 144 -19.45 -15.61 -8.00
N VAL A 145 -19.87 -15.12 -9.17
CA VAL A 145 -19.54 -15.74 -10.47
C VAL A 145 -18.03 -15.83 -10.72
N TRP A 146 -17.28 -14.82 -10.30
CA TRP A 146 -15.81 -14.77 -10.45
C TRP A 146 -15.10 -15.86 -9.64
N GLU A 147 -15.74 -16.43 -8.62
CA GLU A 147 -15.16 -17.52 -7.82
C GLU A 147 -15.19 -18.86 -8.56
N ARG A 148 -16.06 -19.01 -9.57
CA ARG A 148 -16.31 -20.29 -10.24
C ARG A 148 -15.04 -20.98 -10.78
N PRO A 149 -14.11 -20.29 -11.48
CA PRO A 149 -12.90 -20.92 -11.99
C PRO A 149 -12.02 -21.52 -10.87
N TYR A 150 -11.98 -20.88 -9.70
CA TYR A 150 -11.28 -21.40 -8.53
C TYR A 150 -11.93 -22.69 -8.05
N TRP A 151 -13.23 -22.68 -7.80
CA TRP A 151 -13.98 -23.89 -7.36
C TRP A 151 -13.93 -25.03 -8.38
N ALA A 152 -13.81 -24.72 -9.67
CA ALA A 152 -13.66 -25.69 -10.76
C ALA A 152 -12.23 -26.27 -10.87
N GLY A 153 -11.26 -25.74 -10.12
CA GLY A 153 -9.86 -26.17 -10.16
C GLY A 153 -9.07 -25.62 -11.35
N GLU A 154 -9.53 -24.54 -11.98
CA GLU A 154 -8.83 -23.87 -13.09
C GLU A 154 -7.62 -23.03 -12.59
N HIS A 155 -7.53 -22.79 -11.27
CA HIS A 155 -6.42 -22.11 -10.60
C HIS A 155 -5.76 -23.02 -9.54
N PRO A 156 -5.14 -24.15 -9.95
CA PRO A 156 -4.57 -25.10 -9.01
C PRO A 156 -3.46 -24.49 -8.17
N ALA A 157 -3.43 -24.81 -6.88
CA ALA A 157 -2.28 -24.50 -6.04
C ALA A 157 -1.01 -25.16 -6.61
N PRO A 158 0.16 -24.51 -6.57
CA PRO A 158 1.41 -25.12 -7.03
C PRO A 158 1.68 -26.44 -6.28
N PRO A 159 2.08 -27.51 -6.99
CA PRO A 159 2.31 -28.81 -6.36
C PRO A 159 3.51 -28.75 -5.39
N VAL A 160 3.36 -29.34 -4.21
CA VAL A 160 4.43 -29.48 -3.22
C VAL A 160 5.16 -30.82 -3.45
N MET A 161 6.14 -30.83 -4.38
CA MET A 161 6.95 -32.01 -4.76
C MET A 161 6.11 -33.25 -5.16
N ASP A 162 6.74 -34.40 -5.45
CA ASP A 162 6.13 -35.66 -5.94
C ASP A 162 5.17 -36.36 -4.95
N VAL A 163 4.47 -35.60 -4.10
CA VAL A 163 3.46 -36.07 -3.16
C VAL A 163 2.08 -35.66 -3.69
N LEU A 164 1.17 -36.62 -3.81
CA LEU A 164 -0.23 -36.31 -4.12
C LEU A 164 -0.78 -35.37 -3.03
N PRO A 165 -1.42 -34.25 -3.41
CA PRO A 165 -2.01 -33.35 -2.44
C PRO A 165 -3.06 -34.10 -1.60
N ASP A 166 -3.19 -33.73 -0.33
CA ASP A 166 -4.21 -34.28 0.54
C ASP A 166 -5.59 -34.07 -0.14
N PRO A 167 -6.45 -35.11 -0.27
CA PRO A 167 -7.78 -34.97 -0.86
C PRO A 167 -8.65 -33.88 -0.21
N GLN A 168 -8.33 -33.45 1.01
CA GLN A 168 -9.00 -32.38 1.74
C GLN A 168 -8.46 -30.97 1.38
N THR A 169 -7.43 -30.88 0.55
CA THR A 169 -6.87 -29.61 0.10
C THR A 169 -7.84 -28.92 -0.86
N LEU A 170 -8.02 -27.62 -0.68
CA LEU A 170 -8.74 -26.77 -1.61
C LEU A 170 -8.13 -26.87 -3.02
N PRO A 171 -8.94 -26.75 -4.07
CA PRO A 171 -8.46 -26.85 -5.44
C PRO A 171 -7.62 -25.63 -5.90
N PHE A 172 -7.34 -24.69 -5.00
CA PHE A 172 -6.60 -23.45 -5.23
C PHE A 172 -5.85 -23.00 -3.96
N ASP A 173 -4.91 -22.07 -4.13
CA ASP A 173 -4.24 -21.39 -3.02
C ASP A 173 -5.16 -20.28 -2.44
N PRO A 174 -5.55 -20.34 -1.15
CA PRO A 174 -6.49 -19.37 -0.57
C PRO A 174 -6.01 -17.92 -0.60
N GLY A 175 -4.72 -17.67 -0.43
CA GLY A 175 -4.13 -16.34 -0.55
C GLY A 175 -4.27 -15.78 -1.96
N ALA A 176 -3.92 -16.57 -2.99
CA ALA A 176 -4.14 -16.17 -4.38
C ALA A 176 -5.62 -15.92 -4.70
N PHE A 177 -6.52 -16.69 -4.09
CA PHE A 177 -7.97 -16.47 -4.23
C PHE A 177 -8.42 -15.15 -3.59
N ALA A 178 -7.91 -14.80 -2.41
CA ALA A 178 -8.17 -13.52 -1.76
C ALA A 178 -7.57 -12.33 -2.53
N GLU A 179 -6.36 -12.45 -3.06
CA GLU A 179 -5.71 -11.40 -3.86
C GLU A 179 -6.41 -11.13 -5.21
N ALA A 180 -7.18 -12.09 -5.72
CA ALA A 180 -7.97 -11.92 -6.94
C ALA A 180 -9.30 -11.16 -6.72
N ALA A 181 -9.82 -11.16 -5.49
CA ALA A 181 -11.12 -10.55 -5.19
C ALA A 181 -11.19 -9.04 -5.52
N PRO A 182 -10.18 -8.20 -5.23
CA PRO A 182 -10.20 -6.80 -5.63
C PRO A 182 -10.36 -6.58 -7.14
N ALA A 183 -9.71 -7.38 -7.99
CA ALA A 183 -9.86 -7.26 -9.44
C ALA A 183 -11.30 -7.57 -9.86
N ALA A 184 -11.89 -8.62 -9.30
CA ALA A 184 -13.28 -8.99 -9.59
C ALA A 184 -14.32 -7.93 -9.16
N TRP A 185 -14.05 -7.18 -8.08
CA TRP A 185 -14.98 -6.17 -7.56
C TRP A 185 -14.75 -4.76 -8.11
N LEU A 186 -13.48 -4.40 -8.36
CA LEU A 186 -13.10 -3.05 -8.76
C LEU A 186 -12.89 -2.93 -10.28
N GLY A 187 -12.49 -4.03 -10.93
CA GLY A 187 -12.18 -4.15 -12.35
C GLY A 187 -10.80 -4.79 -12.60
N ASP A 188 -10.71 -5.61 -13.65
CA ASP A 188 -9.51 -6.41 -13.98
C ASP A 188 -8.29 -5.57 -14.42
N ASP A 189 -8.52 -4.34 -14.89
CA ASP A 189 -7.46 -3.40 -15.32
C ASP A 189 -6.85 -2.59 -14.14
N LEU A 190 -7.09 -3.02 -12.89
CA LEU A 190 -6.58 -2.35 -11.70
C LEU A 190 -5.05 -2.52 -11.56
N ASP A 191 -4.32 -1.47 -11.91
CA ASP A 191 -2.87 -1.42 -11.72
C ASP A 191 -2.50 -0.75 -10.38
N LEU A 192 -2.15 -1.55 -9.38
CA LEU A 192 -1.74 -1.07 -8.05
C LEU A 192 -0.48 -0.21 -8.08
N SER A 193 0.38 -0.31 -9.09
CA SER A 193 1.59 0.51 -9.21
C SER A 193 1.28 1.94 -9.68
N SER A 194 0.14 2.14 -10.33
CA SER A 194 -0.33 3.45 -10.76
C SER A 194 -1.04 4.26 -9.66
N ILE A 195 -1.40 3.59 -8.56
CA ILE A 195 -2.19 4.15 -7.46
C ILE A 195 -1.24 4.71 -6.39
N THR A 196 -1.17 6.03 -6.26
CA THR A 196 -0.33 6.67 -5.22
C THR A 196 -1.09 6.81 -3.91
N VAL A 197 -0.55 6.32 -2.81
CA VAL A 197 -1.18 6.33 -1.48
C VAL A 197 -0.31 7.06 -0.45
N CYS A 198 -0.94 7.56 0.61
CA CYS A 198 -0.24 8.24 1.70
C CYS A 198 0.04 7.23 2.84
N ARG A 199 1.28 7.14 3.29
CA ARG A 199 1.67 6.38 4.49
C ARG A 199 1.60 7.28 5.73
N PHE A 200 1.02 6.76 6.79
CA PHE A 200 0.92 7.43 8.09
C PHE A 200 1.41 6.53 9.21
N ALA A 201 2.08 7.14 10.21
CA ALA A 201 2.26 6.55 11.52
C ALA A 201 1.04 6.89 12.39
N VAL A 202 0.58 5.92 13.16
CA VAL A 202 -0.50 6.04 14.12
C VAL A 202 0.06 5.71 15.50
N HIS A 203 -0.04 6.65 16.44
CA HIS A 203 0.64 6.51 17.73
C HIS A 203 -0.04 7.28 18.86
N PRO A 204 0.19 6.90 20.14
CA PRO A 204 -0.30 7.67 21.26
C PRO A 204 0.23 9.11 21.24
N THR A 205 -0.59 10.04 21.72
CA THR A 205 -0.20 11.45 21.81
C THR A 205 1.05 11.63 22.66
N GLY A 206 1.98 12.44 22.15
CA GLY A 206 3.25 12.74 22.82
C GLY A 206 4.35 11.70 22.63
N GLN A 207 4.07 10.57 21.97
CA GLN A 207 5.10 9.62 21.54
C GLN A 207 5.51 9.92 20.10
N VAL A 208 6.81 9.84 19.80
CA VAL A 208 7.30 9.95 18.42
C VAL A 208 7.85 8.59 17.99
N PRO A 209 7.12 7.85 17.14
CA PRO A 209 7.56 6.56 16.61
C PRO A 209 8.90 6.66 15.88
N GLU A 210 9.59 5.53 15.77
CA GLU A 210 10.83 5.47 15.01
C GLU A 210 10.59 5.75 13.52
N SER A 211 9.48 5.27 12.95
CA SER A 211 9.09 5.56 11.56
C SER A 211 8.98 7.06 11.28
N VAL A 212 8.40 7.83 12.21
CA VAL A 212 8.33 9.30 12.14
C VAL A 212 9.73 9.91 12.18
N ARG A 213 10.59 9.47 13.11
CA ARG A 213 11.98 9.96 13.20
C ARG A 213 12.75 9.69 11.90
N ARG A 214 12.70 8.46 11.39
CA ARG A 214 13.31 8.07 10.11
C ARG A 214 12.78 8.92 8.95
N ALA A 215 11.47 9.18 8.90
CA ALA A 215 10.87 10.03 7.87
C ALA A 215 11.38 11.48 7.93
N GLN A 216 11.47 12.06 9.13
CA GLN A 216 12.01 13.40 9.34
C GLN A 216 13.49 13.50 8.94
N GLU A 217 14.29 12.48 9.25
CA GLU A 217 15.70 12.40 8.84
C GLU A 217 15.85 12.34 7.31
N ARG A 218 15.04 11.51 6.63
CA ARG A 218 15.01 11.45 5.16
C ARG A 218 14.68 12.81 4.55
N LEU A 219 13.63 13.47 5.04
CA LEU A 219 13.22 14.79 4.55
C LEU A 219 14.33 15.84 4.74
N ARG A 220 14.99 15.86 5.90
CA ARG A 220 16.12 16.78 6.16
C ARG A 220 17.29 16.50 5.22
N ALA A 221 17.61 15.24 4.96
CA ALA A 221 18.68 14.86 4.03
C ALA A 221 18.37 15.28 2.59
N GLU A 222 17.11 15.12 2.15
CA GLU A 222 16.64 15.56 0.83
C GLU A 222 16.71 17.08 0.68
N GLN A 223 16.28 17.83 1.70
CA GLN A 223 16.38 19.29 1.73
C GLN A 223 17.84 19.75 1.63
N ALA A 224 18.74 19.17 2.44
CA ALA A 224 20.17 19.48 2.39
C ALA A 224 20.79 19.18 1.02
N ARG A 225 20.42 18.07 0.38
CA ARG A 225 20.86 17.73 -0.99
C ARG A 225 20.33 18.73 -2.01
N ALA A 226 19.07 19.12 -1.93
CA ALA A 226 18.47 20.11 -2.82
C ALA A 226 19.13 21.49 -2.68
N GLU A 227 19.46 21.91 -1.46
CA GLU A 227 20.21 23.14 -1.18
C GLU A 227 21.63 23.09 -1.74
N GLN A 228 22.34 21.97 -1.58
CA GLN A 228 23.66 21.77 -2.17
C GLN A 228 23.63 21.86 -3.71
N LEU A 229 22.68 21.18 -4.36
CA LEU A 229 22.49 21.24 -5.80
C LEU A 229 22.18 22.66 -6.28
N ARG A 230 21.32 23.40 -5.56
CA ARG A 230 21.04 24.82 -5.85
C ARG A 230 22.29 25.69 -5.68
N ALA A 231 23.10 25.47 -4.65
CA ALA A 231 24.33 26.22 -4.41
C ALA A 231 25.40 25.95 -5.49
N GLU A 232 25.49 24.71 -5.97
CA GLU A 232 26.39 24.33 -7.06
C GLU A 232 25.95 24.96 -8.39
N GLN A 233 24.65 24.94 -8.70
CA GLN A 233 24.07 25.59 -9.89
C GLN A 233 24.15 27.13 -9.83
N ALA A 234 24.10 27.72 -8.64
CA ALA A 234 24.23 29.17 -8.44
C ALA A 234 25.69 29.66 -8.48
N ARG A 235 26.68 28.76 -8.57
CA ARG A 235 28.09 29.13 -8.64
C ARG A 235 28.40 29.66 -10.05
N PRO A 236 28.68 30.97 -10.24
CA PRO A 236 28.90 31.52 -11.57
C PRO A 236 30.14 30.89 -12.22
N GLU A 237 30.15 30.79 -13.56
CA GLU A 237 31.29 30.40 -14.44
C GLU A 237 32.53 31.33 -14.32
N GLN A 238 32.89 31.82 -13.14
CA GLN A 238 34.03 32.71 -12.94
C GLN A 238 35.38 31.98 -12.90
N ALA A 239 35.42 30.65 -13.07
CA ALA A 239 36.66 29.87 -13.02
C ALA A 239 37.41 29.74 -14.36
N ALA A 240 36.90 30.30 -15.48
CA ALA A 240 37.51 30.14 -16.80
C ALA A 240 38.04 31.44 -17.44
N ARG A 241 38.44 32.45 -16.65
CA ARG A 241 39.18 33.60 -17.21
C ARG A 241 40.67 33.43 -16.91
N PRO A 242 41.52 33.03 -17.88
CA PRO A 242 42.94 32.90 -17.63
C PRO A 242 43.52 34.27 -17.25
N PRO A 243 44.52 34.32 -16.34
CA PRO A 243 45.14 35.59 -15.96
C PRO A 243 45.77 36.20 -17.21
N ARG A 244 45.37 37.43 -17.55
CA ARG A 244 46.00 38.23 -18.61
C ARG A 244 47.48 38.41 -18.23
N ARG A 245 48.37 37.65 -18.88
CA ARG A 245 49.82 37.88 -18.82
C ARG A 245 50.09 39.28 -19.38
N SER A 246 50.52 40.21 -18.51
CA SER A 246 51.00 41.52 -18.94
C SER A 246 52.35 41.38 -19.66
N LEU A 247 52.30 41.41 -20.98
CA LEU A 247 53.46 41.48 -21.87
C LEU A 247 53.97 42.94 -21.94
N PHE A 248 54.50 43.51 -20.87
CA PHE A 248 55.24 44.78 -20.93
C PHE A 248 56.22 44.94 -19.76
N ALA A 249 57.25 44.09 -19.72
CA ALA A 249 58.48 44.38 -19.00
C ALA A 249 59.60 43.48 -19.54
N ARG A 250 60.37 44.02 -20.49
CA ARG A 250 61.81 43.79 -20.74
C ARG A 250 62.11 44.00 -22.21
N LEU A 251 62.46 45.23 -22.55
CA LEU A 251 63.52 45.56 -23.49
C LEU A 251 64.07 46.91 -23.04
N PHE A 252 65.39 47.08 -23.12
CA PHE A 252 66.21 48.17 -22.57
C PHE A 252 66.65 48.06 -21.11
N ARG A 253 67.68 47.24 -20.86
CA ARG A 253 69.01 47.78 -20.51
C ARG A 253 70.07 46.67 -20.53
N ARG A 254 70.99 46.71 -21.48
CA ARG A 254 72.39 46.34 -21.23
C ARG A 254 73.28 47.23 -22.10
N GLU A 255 74.23 47.87 -21.43
CA GLU A 255 75.18 48.84 -21.93
C GLU A 255 76.39 48.17 -22.62
N ARG A 256 77.01 48.98 -23.49
CA ARG A 256 78.36 48.88 -24.11
C ARG A 256 78.58 47.86 -25.21
#